data_AF-A0A651DU20-F1
#
_entry.id   AF-A0A651DU20-F1
#
_cell.length_a   1.000
_cell.length_b   1.000
_cell.length_c   1.000
_cell.angle_alpha   90.00
_cell.angle_beta   90.00
_cell.angle_gamma   90.00
#
_symmetry.space_group_name_H-M   'P 1'
#
loop_
_entity.id
_entity.type
_entity.pdbx_description
1 polymer ?
#
loop_
_entity_poly.entity_id
_entity_poly.type
_entity_poly.pdbx_seq_one_letter_code
_entity_poly.pdbx_strand_id
1 'polypeptide(L)'
;MGLLLRTTPFLVFNAAVYGAFFLAAVAWLGVFGGLAVLFAPRIELLSLIFMVIAVAGPFGVLTFGRRYILYLVKGGHIAVITKLLVDGEIPEGRGQIAYGRDEVQKRFRDVSILFVLDRMIDRVVRRFTNRFVRLVDWLPLGQGAGKAARWVAAIVNRSLSYVDQAILSYAISLDDDNVWRSSRHGLILYAQAYKPVLMTALKVWLLGRAFFIVSLVVIGVPGVLFLLVFDAIWLQIAVLAATLILASLLVRAVYEPFATTWTIVTYHRAIQGVEVDPVWDERLQSVSGEFKKLVGRAREFDPRRDPVDEAGAAAGGGMAGGQSR
;
A
#
# COMPACT_ATOMS: atom_id res chain seq x y z
N MET A 1 -8.61 16.55 8.45
CA MET A 1 -10.02 16.10 8.29
C MET A 1 -10.68 16.65 7.03
N GLY A 2 -10.53 17.94 6.67
CA GLY A 2 -11.16 18.50 5.46
C GLY A 2 -10.88 17.71 4.17
N LEU A 3 -9.63 17.30 3.91
CA LEU A 3 -9.28 16.56 2.68
C LEU A 3 -9.99 15.20 2.55
N LEU A 4 -10.08 14.42 3.64
CA LEU A 4 -10.76 13.13 3.64
C LEU A 4 -12.27 13.25 3.44
N LEU A 5 -12.89 14.27 4.04
CA LEU A 5 -14.31 14.54 3.82
C LEU A 5 -14.59 14.88 2.35
N ARG A 6 -13.64 15.54 1.69
CA ARG A 6 -13.71 15.83 0.26
C ARG A 6 -13.51 14.61 -0.62
N THR A 7 -12.96 13.49 -0.14
CA THR A 7 -12.87 12.22 -0.88
C THR A 7 -14.01 11.24 -0.55
N THR A 8 -15.03 11.67 0.19
CA THR A 8 -16.13 10.80 0.66
C THR A 8 -16.84 9.99 -0.43
N PRO A 9 -17.12 10.51 -1.64
CA PRO A 9 -17.68 9.68 -2.71
C PRO A 9 -16.78 8.48 -3.05
N PHE A 10 -15.45 8.69 -3.07
CA PHE A 10 -14.50 7.61 -3.28
C PHE A 10 -14.41 6.66 -2.08
N LEU A 11 -14.52 7.17 -0.84
CA LEU A 11 -14.56 6.33 0.37
C LEU A 11 -15.76 5.37 0.36
N VAL A 12 -16.94 5.86 -0.02
CA VAL A 12 -18.15 5.04 -0.16
C VAL A 12 -17.97 3.99 -1.25
N PHE A 13 -17.38 4.37 -2.38
CA PHE A 13 -17.08 3.43 -3.45
C PHE A 13 -16.07 2.35 -3.00
N ASN A 14 -15.01 2.72 -2.29
CA ASN A 14 -14.07 1.76 -1.69
C ASN A 14 -14.79 0.78 -0.77
N ALA A 15 -15.64 1.29 0.13
CA ALA A 15 -16.42 0.46 1.03
C ALA A 15 -17.37 -0.49 0.28
N ALA A 16 -18.01 -0.02 -0.79
CA ALA A 16 -18.86 -0.84 -1.65
C ALA A 16 -18.07 -1.95 -2.36
N VAL A 17 -16.89 -1.65 -2.91
CA VAL A 17 -16.02 -2.64 -3.57
C VAL A 17 -15.54 -3.70 -2.58
N TYR A 18 -15.01 -3.29 -1.42
CA TYR A 18 -14.61 -4.23 -0.38
C TYR A 18 -15.80 -5.03 0.17
N GLY A 19 -16.96 -4.39 0.33
CA GLY A 19 -18.21 -5.00 0.76
C GLY A 19 -18.70 -6.06 -0.21
N ALA A 20 -18.72 -5.78 -1.51
CA ALA A 20 -19.06 -6.75 -2.55
C ALA A 20 -18.12 -7.97 -2.51
N PHE A 21 -16.82 -7.73 -2.31
CA PHE A 21 -15.85 -8.81 -2.19
C PHE A 21 -16.02 -9.67 -0.94
N PHE A 22 -16.47 -9.06 0.16
CA PHE A 22 -16.86 -9.75 1.37
C PHE A 22 -18.12 -10.58 1.18
N LEU A 23 -19.18 -10.00 0.64
CA LEU A 23 -20.45 -10.70 0.37
C LEU A 23 -20.22 -11.91 -0.54
N ALA A 24 -19.40 -11.76 -1.58
CA ALA A 24 -19.01 -12.87 -2.44
C ALA A 24 -18.22 -13.96 -1.69
N ALA A 25 -17.37 -13.59 -0.73
CA ALA A 25 -16.65 -14.57 0.10
C ALA A 25 -17.58 -15.28 1.09
N VAL A 26 -18.54 -14.57 1.68
CA VAL A 26 -19.57 -15.16 2.56
C VAL A 26 -20.47 -16.10 1.76
N ALA A 27 -20.93 -15.69 0.58
CA ALA A 27 -21.73 -16.55 -0.29
C ALA A 27 -20.96 -17.82 -0.70
N TRP A 28 -19.67 -17.67 -1.04
CA TRP A 28 -18.79 -18.81 -1.33
C TRP A 28 -18.71 -19.78 -0.15
N LEU A 29 -18.42 -19.26 1.05
CA LEU A 29 -18.35 -20.05 2.28
C LEU A 29 -19.69 -20.73 2.59
N GLY A 30 -20.81 -20.03 2.39
CA GLY A 30 -22.14 -20.58 2.60
C GLY A 30 -22.47 -21.73 1.65
N VAL A 31 -22.16 -21.58 0.36
CA VAL A 31 -22.39 -22.64 -0.64
C VAL A 31 -21.52 -23.87 -0.37
N PHE A 32 -20.20 -23.69 -0.28
CA PHE A 32 -19.29 -24.83 -0.14
C PHE A 32 -19.29 -25.42 1.27
N GLY A 33 -19.48 -24.61 2.30
CA GLY A 33 -19.73 -25.08 3.67
C GLY A 33 -21.06 -25.84 3.78
N GLY A 34 -22.12 -25.35 3.14
CA GLY A 34 -23.40 -26.05 3.05
C GLY A 34 -23.29 -27.40 2.34
N LEU A 35 -22.54 -27.46 1.23
CA LEU A 35 -22.25 -28.72 0.53
C LEU A 35 -21.44 -29.68 1.40
N ALA A 36 -20.45 -29.20 2.15
CA ALA A 36 -19.69 -30.04 3.07
C ALA A 36 -20.61 -30.70 4.13
N VAL A 37 -21.48 -29.90 4.75
CA VAL A 37 -22.48 -30.41 5.72
C VAL A 37 -23.45 -31.39 5.07
N LEU A 38 -23.93 -31.09 3.86
CA LEU A 38 -24.86 -31.95 3.12
C LEU A 38 -24.26 -33.33 2.81
N PHE A 39 -22.97 -33.40 2.46
CA PHE A 39 -22.31 -34.66 2.13
C PHE A 39 -21.68 -35.38 3.32
N ALA A 40 -21.55 -34.73 4.48
CA ALA A 40 -20.98 -35.32 5.69
C ALA A 40 -21.55 -36.69 6.08
N PRO A 41 -22.88 -36.93 6.09
CA PRO A 41 -23.42 -38.25 6.45
C PRO A 41 -23.43 -39.26 5.30
N ARG A 42 -23.04 -38.86 4.08
CA ARG A 42 -23.16 -39.69 2.86
C ARG A 42 -21.80 -40.17 2.35
N ILE A 43 -20.88 -39.22 2.16
CA ILE A 43 -19.56 -39.45 1.55
C ILE A 43 -18.55 -38.54 2.23
N GLU A 44 -17.78 -39.10 3.16
CA GLU A 44 -16.80 -38.36 3.96
C GLU A 44 -15.75 -37.63 3.10
N LEU A 45 -15.21 -38.31 2.08
CA LEU A 45 -14.24 -37.72 1.16
C LEU A 45 -14.80 -36.47 0.45
N LEU A 46 -16.07 -36.50 0.05
CA LEU A 46 -16.70 -35.40 -0.67
C LEU A 46 -16.99 -34.21 0.27
N SER A 47 -17.37 -34.49 1.51
CA SER A 47 -17.47 -33.49 2.57
C SER A 47 -16.14 -32.78 2.82
N LEU A 48 -15.06 -33.55 2.94
CA LEU A 48 -13.71 -33.02 3.12
C LEU A 48 -13.28 -32.14 1.94
N ILE A 49 -13.53 -32.57 0.71
CA ILE A 49 -13.24 -31.80 -0.50
C ILE A 49 -13.97 -30.46 -0.47
N PHE A 50 -15.28 -30.45 -0.18
CA PHE A 50 -16.05 -29.21 -0.14
C PHE A 50 -15.63 -28.28 1.00
N MET A 51 -15.26 -28.82 2.15
CA MET A 51 -14.71 -28.05 3.26
C MET A 51 -13.38 -27.37 2.86
N VAL A 52 -12.48 -28.11 2.21
CA VAL A 52 -11.21 -27.55 1.71
C VAL A 52 -11.48 -26.48 0.67
N ILE A 53 -12.41 -26.68 -0.26
CA ILE A 53 -12.80 -25.67 -1.27
C ILE A 53 -13.42 -24.44 -0.59
N ALA A 54 -14.23 -24.62 0.45
CA ALA A 54 -14.83 -23.52 1.20
C ALA A 54 -13.74 -22.62 1.82
N VAL A 55 -12.71 -23.21 2.43
CA VAL A 55 -11.63 -22.47 3.10
C VAL A 55 -10.59 -21.93 2.11
N ALA A 56 -10.18 -22.74 1.14
CA ALA A 56 -9.13 -22.39 0.17
C ALA A 56 -9.64 -21.49 -0.96
N GLY A 57 -10.91 -21.61 -1.34
CA GLY A 57 -11.52 -20.88 -2.45
C GLY A 57 -11.44 -19.35 -2.31
N PRO A 58 -11.81 -18.76 -1.16
CA PRO A 58 -11.65 -17.32 -0.94
C PRO A 58 -10.18 -16.89 -1.09
N PHE A 59 -9.21 -17.70 -0.66
CA PHE A 59 -7.79 -17.44 -0.87
C PHE A 59 -7.39 -17.46 -2.35
N GLY A 60 -7.87 -18.44 -3.13
CA GLY A 60 -7.61 -18.56 -4.58
C GLY A 60 -8.23 -17.43 -5.41
N VAL A 61 -9.49 -17.10 -5.12
CA VAL A 61 -10.22 -16.00 -5.78
C VAL A 61 -9.62 -14.62 -5.43
N LEU A 62 -9.14 -14.43 -4.19
CA LEU A 62 -8.42 -13.23 -3.77
C LEU A 62 -7.05 -13.07 -4.43
N THR A 63 -6.40 -14.17 -4.85
CA THR A 63 -5.04 -14.12 -5.38
C THR A 63 -4.96 -13.91 -6.89
N PHE A 64 -5.90 -14.45 -7.69
CA PHE A 64 -5.80 -14.42 -9.16
C PHE A 64 -6.70 -13.40 -9.88
N GLY A 65 -7.95 -13.17 -9.45
CA GLY A 65 -8.90 -12.29 -10.18
C GLY A 65 -9.03 -10.86 -9.65
N ARG A 66 -8.79 -10.65 -8.34
CA ARG A 66 -9.14 -9.39 -7.65
C ARG A 66 -8.05 -8.32 -7.61
N ARG A 67 -6.80 -8.65 -7.95
CA ARG A 67 -5.70 -7.67 -7.88
C ARG A 67 -5.93 -6.50 -8.82
N TYR A 68 -6.39 -6.73 -10.04
CA TYR A 68 -6.57 -5.64 -11.01
C TYR A 68 -7.55 -4.56 -10.52
N ILE A 69 -8.74 -4.98 -10.05
CA ILE A 69 -9.76 -4.04 -9.58
C ILE A 69 -9.29 -3.32 -8.31
N LEU A 70 -8.83 -4.05 -7.29
CA LEU A 70 -8.41 -3.43 -6.03
C LEU A 70 -7.23 -2.47 -6.23
N TYR A 71 -6.31 -2.77 -7.14
CA TYR A 71 -5.21 -1.86 -7.47
C TYR A 71 -5.67 -0.63 -8.25
N LEU A 72 -6.58 -0.79 -9.21
CA LEU A 72 -7.15 0.35 -9.94
C LEU A 72 -7.91 1.28 -8.98
N VAL A 73 -8.70 0.71 -8.07
CA VAL A 73 -9.43 1.45 -7.04
C VAL A 73 -8.47 2.17 -6.09
N LYS A 74 -7.42 1.48 -5.61
CA LYS A 74 -6.36 2.09 -4.78
C LYS A 74 -5.66 3.24 -5.50
N GLY A 75 -5.22 3.02 -6.75
CA GLY A 75 -4.56 4.03 -7.57
C GLY A 75 -5.46 5.23 -7.85
N GLY A 76 -6.73 4.98 -8.15
CA GLY A 76 -7.72 6.04 -8.38
C GLY A 76 -7.97 6.87 -7.13
N HIS A 77 -7.99 6.24 -5.95
CA HIS A 77 -8.12 6.99 -4.69
C HIS A 77 -6.91 7.88 -4.45
N ILE A 78 -5.70 7.35 -4.68
CA ILE A 78 -4.45 8.11 -4.57
C ILE A 78 -4.49 9.31 -5.53
N ALA A 79 -4.91 9.11 -6.79
CA ALA A 79 -5.03 10.19 -7.77
C ALA A 79 -6.01 11.28 -7.32
N VAL A 80 -7.18 10.91 -6.79
CA VAL A 80 -8.16 11.87 -6.25
C VAL A 80 -7.61 12.63 -5.04
N ILE A 81 -6.94 11.93 -4.12
CA ILE A 81 -6.30 12.58 -2.96
C ILE A 81 -5.24 13.57 -3.46
N THR A 82 -4.36 13.15 -4.38
CA THR A 82 -3.32 13.99 -4.96
C THR A 82 -3.91 15.23 -5.61
N LYS A 83 -4.92 15.07 -6.47
CA LYS A 83 -5.56 16.18 -7.18
C LYS A 83 -6.17 17.20 -6.21
N LEU A 84 -6.89 16.74 -5.20
CA LEU A 84 -7.46 17.61 -4.17
C LEU A 84 -6.40 18.24 -3.25
N LEU A 85 -5.25 17.59 -3.06
CA LEU A 85 -4.15 18.11 -2.26
C LEU A 85 -3.37 19.20 -3.00
N VAL A 86 -3.10 19.00 -4.29
CA VAL A 86 -2.28 19.89 -5.11
C VAL A 86 -3.10 21.04 -5.67
N ASP A 87 -4.22 20.73 -6.33
CA ASP A 87 -5.01 21.72 -7.07
C ASP A 87 -6.25 22.20 -6.29
N GLY A 88 -6.58 21.52 -5.19
CA GLY A 88 -7.67 21.96 -4.34
C GLY A 88 -9.06 21.67 -4.90
N GLU A 89 -9.23 21.10 -6.10
CA GLU A 89 -10.54 20.73 -6.67
C GLU A 89 -10.46 19.61 -7.72
N ILE A 90 -11.59 18.92 -7.95
CA ILE A 90 -11.74 17.96 -9.05
C ILE A 90 -12.36 18.72 -10.24
N PRO A 91 -11.87 18.53 -11.48
CA PRO A 91 -12.40 19.24 -12.64
C PRO A 91 -13.92 19.12 -12.77
N GLU A 92 -14.57 20.23 -13.10
CA GLU A 92 -16.02 20.31 -13.24
C GLU A 92 -16.58 19.26 -14.21
N GLY A 93 -17.77 18.73 -13.90
CA GLY A 93 -18.44 17.70 -14.71
C GLY A 93 -17.86 16.28 -14.58
N ARG A 94 -16.79 16.07 -13.80
CA ARG A 94 -16.24 14.72 -13.53
C ARG A 94 -16.48 14.28 -12.10
N GLY A 95 -17.07 13.09 -11.94
CA GLY A 95 -17.13 12.41 -10.64
C GLY A 95 -15.74 11.91 -10.21
N GLN A 96 -15.48 11.83 -8.90
CA GLN A 96 -14.18 11.41 -8.34
C GLN A 96 -13.70 10.06 -8.86
N ILE A 97 -14.63 9.10 -9.00
CA ILE A 97 -14.31 7.73 -9.43
C ILE A 97 -13.87 7.73 -10.91
N ALA A 98 -14.58 8.47 -11.76
CA ALA A 98 -14.24 8.62 -13.17
C ALA A 98 -12.89 9.32 -13.32
N TYR A 99 -12.71 10.46 -12.63
CA TYR A 99 -11.44 11.18 -12.62
C TYR A 99 -10.27 10.29 -12.18
N GLY A 100 -10.39 9.60 -11.04
CA GLY A 100 -9.33 8.73 -10.53
C GLY A 100 -8.99 7.58 -11.47
N ARG A 101 -10.00 6.97 -12.11
CA ARG A 101 -9.79 5.93 -13.13
C ARG A 101 -9.04 6.50 -14.33
N ASP A 102 -9.51 7.61 -14.87
CA ASP A 102 -8.95 8.21 -16.08
C ASP A 102 -7.51 8.68 -15.85
N GLU A 103 -7.23 9.26 -14.68
CA GLU A 103 -5.87 9.68 -14.32
C GLU A 103 -4.93 8.48 -14.23
N VAL A 104 -5.35 7.37 -13.60
CA VAL A 104 -4.55 6.14 -13.56
C VAL A 104 -4.33 5.57 -14.96
N GLN A 105 -5.36 5.54 -15.81
CA GLN A 105 -5.25 5.05 -17.18
C GLN A 105 -4.35 5.95 -18.03
N LYS A 106 -4.46 7.27 -17.89
CA LYS A 106 -3.61 8.24 -18.58
C LYS A 106 -2.14 8.05 -18.21
N ARG A 107 -1.85 8.03 -16.90
CA ARG A 107 -0.46 7.99 -16.38
C ARG A 107 0.21 6.66 -16.62
N PHE A 108 -0.47 5.56 -16.30
CA PHE A 108 0.16 4.25 -16.30
C PHE A 108 -0.09 3.47 -17.59
N ARG A 109 -0.95 3.94 -18.51
CA ARG A 109 -1.45 3.27 -19.74
C ARG A 109 -2.22 1.97 -19.46
N ASP A 110 -1.65 1.11 -18.63
CA ASP A 110 -2.22 -0.12 -18.13
C ASP A 110 -1.96 -0.23 -16.61
N VAL A 111 -2.91 -0.82 -15.90
CA VAL A 111 -2.81 -1.14 -14.47
C VAL A 111 -1.64 -2.08 -14.20
N SER A 112 -1.19 -2.86 -15.19
CA SER A 112 0.02 -3.67 -15.10
C SER A 112 1.27 -2.82 -14.80
N ILE A 113 1.39 -1.64 -15.40
CA ILE A 113 2.51 -0.71 -15.16
C ILE A 113 2.42 -0.13 -13.76
N LEU A 114 1.24 0.36 -13.35
CA LEU A 114 0.99 0.84 -11.98
C LEU A 114 1.44 -0.19 -10.94
N PHE A 115 1.07 -1.45 -11.16
CA PHE A 115 1.38 -2.54 -10.25
C PHE A 115 2.87 -2.89 -10.19
N VAL A 116 3.54 -2.91 -11.35
CA VAL A 116 4.99 -3.13 -11.40
C VAL A 116 5.71 -2.01 -10.68
N LEU A 117 5.28 -0.77 -10.89
CA LEU A 117 5.85 0.41 -10.27
C LEU A 117 5.66 0.44 -8.75
N ASP A 118 4.43 0.24 -8.25
CA ASP A 118 4.11 0.15 -6.81
C ASP A 118 5.02 -0.88 -6.11
N ARG A 119 5.17 -2.06 -6.72
CA ARG A 119 6.07 -3.11 -6.21
C ARG A 119 7.55 -2.75 -6.25
N MET A 120 7.99 -2.02 -7.29
CA MET A 120 9.38 -1.55 -7.37
C MET A 120 9.65 -0.51 -6.28
N ILE A 121 8.74 0.46 -6.12
CA ILE A 121 8.83 1.49 -5.07
C ILE A 121 8.88 0.83 -3.69
N ASP A 122 7.94 -0.07 -3.37
CA ASP A 122 7.93 -0.79 -2.08
C ASP A 122 9.26 -1.50 -1.80
N ARG A 123 9.82 -2.20 -2.80
CA ARG A 123 11.13 -2.86 -2.67
C ARG A 123 12.26 -1.87 -2.44
N VAL A 124 12.30 -0.75 -3.17
CA VAL A 124 13.33 0.28 -3.01
C VAL A 124 13.25 0.89 -1.61
N VAL A 125 12.06 1.29 -1.17
CA VAL A 125 11.83 1.88 0.15
C VAL A 125 12.25 0.92 1.26
N ARG A 126 11.89 -0.37 1.19
CA ARG A 126 12.34 -1.39 2.14
C ARG A 126 13.86 -1.54 2.18
N ARG A 127 14.50 -1.62 1.02
CA ARG A 127 15.97 -1.73 0.93
C ARG A 127 16.65 -0.50 1.54
N PHE A 128 16.17 0.69 1.19
CA PHE A 128 16.65 1.94 1.74
C PHE A 128 16.52 1.95 3.26
N THR A 129 15.32 1.67 3.79
CA THR A 129 15.06 1.70 5.23
C THR A 129 15.92 0.69 5.98
N ASN A 130 16.02 -0.56 5.50
CA ASN A 130 16.82 -1.58 6.16
C ASN A 130 18.33 -1.28 6.12
N ARG A 131 18.81 -0.49 5.15
CA ARG A 131 20.24 -0.16 5.01
C ARG A 131 20.63 1.13 5.74
N PHE A 132 19.82 2.18 5.64
CA PHE A 132 20.17 3.52 6.12
C PHE A 132 19.51 3.87 7.46
N VAL A 133 18.37 3.27 7.79
CA VAL A 133 17.70 3.53 9.06
C VAL A 133 18.26 2.56 10.09
N ARG A 134 19.14 3.06 10.96
CA ARG A 134 19.68 2.31 12.10
C ARG A 134 18.59 2.18 13.16
N LEU A 135 17.70 1.22 12.98
CA LEU A 135 16.55 0.97 13.85
C LEU A 135 16.92 0.69 15.31
N VAL A 136 18.14 0.23 15.55
CA VAL A 136 18.69 -0.04 16.88
C VAL A 136 18.92 1.25 17.67
N ASP A 137 19.25 2.35 16.99
CA ASP A 137 19.55 3.65 17.62
C ASP A 137 18.28 4.32 18.19
N TRP A 138 17.09 3.80 17.85
CA TRP A 138 15.80 4.34 18.31
C TRP A 138 15.21 3.63 19.51
N LEU A 139 15.82 2.53 19.97
CA LEU A 139 15.34 1.80 21.14
C LEU A 139 16.37 1.84 22.28
N PRO A 140 15.94 2.08 23.53
CA PRO A 140 16.79 1.88 24.70
C PRO A 140 16.95 0.37 24.95
N LEU A 141 17.87 -0.28 24.24
CA LEU A 141 18.06 -1.73 24.30
C LEU A 141 19.24 -2.08 25.23
N GLY A 142 18.91 -2.75 26.35
CA GLY A 142 19.88 -3.54 27.12
C GLY A 142 20.19 -4.89 26.44
N GLN A 143 20.56 -5.91 27.22
CA GLN A 143 21.12 -7.20 26.77
C GLN A 143 20.19 -8.11 25.91
N GLY A 144 19.00 -7.64 25.49
CA GLY A 144 18.03 -8.35 24.64
C GLY A 144 17.92 -7.84 23.19
N ALA A 145 18.88 -7.04 22.73
CA ALA A 145 18.79 -6.22 21.52
C ALA A 145 18.39 -6.97 20.24
N GLY A 146 18.86 -8.22 20.04
CA GLY A 146 18.65 -8.95 18.78
C GLY A 146 17.21 -9.39 18.48
N LYS A 147 16.43 -9.79 19.49
CA LYS A 147 15.01 -10.18 19.28
C LYS A 147 14.13 -8.95 19.10
N ALA A 148 14.33 -7.92 19.93
CA ALA A 148 13.59 -6.66 19.85
C ALA A 148 13.84 -5.95 18.50
N ALA A 149 15.10 -5.89 18.03
CA ALA A 149 15.45 -5.29 16.75
C ALA A 149 14.72 -5.95 15.56
N ARG A 150 14.59 -7.29 15.55
CA ARG A 150 13.85 -8.01 14.49
C ARG A 150 12.36 -7.66 14.49
N TRP A 151 11.74 -7.55 15.66
CA TRP A 151 10.34 -7.16 15.78
C TRP A 151 10.11 -5.72 15.30
N VAL A 152 10.98 -4.80 15.70
CA VAL A 152 10.94 -3.40 15.25
C VAL A 152 11.12 -3.32 13.74
N ALA A 153 12.10 -4.03 13.19
CA ALA A 153 12.31 -4.11 11.75
C ALA A 153 11.08 -4.67 11.02
N ALA A 154 10.39 -5.67 11.57
CA ALA A 154 9.17 -6.20 10.99
C ALA A 154 8.03 -5.16 11.00
N ILE A 155 7.86 -4.43 12.10
CA ILE A 155 6.86 -3.35 12.23
C ILE A 155 7.13 -2.25 11.21
N VAL A 156 8.38 -1.76 11.19
CA VAL A 156 8.81 -0.71 10.26
C VAL A 156 8.58 -1.16 8.83
N ASN A 157 9.05 -2.35 8.44
CA ASN A 157 8.84 -2.88 7.10
C ASN A 157 7.34 -2.95 6.74
N ARG A 158 6.46 -3.35 7.66
CA ARG A 158 5.01 -3.37 7.36
C ARG A 158 4.44 -1.96 7.14
N SER A 159 4.93 -0.96 7.88
CA SER A 159 4.49 0.43 7.74
C SER A 159 4.87 1.08 6.40
N LEU A 160 5.92 0.59 5.72
CA LEU A 160 6.39 1.17 4.45
C LEU A 160 5.38 1.08 3.30
N SER A 161 4.34 0.25 3.44
CA SER A 161 3.20 0.14 2.51
C SER A 161 2.28 1.38 2.46
N TYR A 162 2.53 2.39 3.30
CA TYR A 162 1.92 3.72 3.15
C TYR A 162 2.88 4.72 2.48
N VAL A 163 4.19 4.46 2.55
CA VAL A 163 5.23 5.34 2.00
C VAL A 163 5.28 5.21 0.47
N ASP A 164 5.19 3.99 -0.04
CA ASP A 164 5.05 3.71 -1.49
C ASP A 164 3.86 4.44 -2.11
N GLN A 165 2.71 4.48 -1.42
CA GLN A 165 1.52 5.21 -1.87
C GLN A 165 1.74 6.72 -1.92
N ALA A 166 2.52 7.26 -0.99
CA ALA A 166 2.88 8.67 -0.96
C ALA A 166 3.85 9.05 -2.08
N ILE A 167 4.82 8.18 -2.38
CA ILE A 167 5.72 8.34 -3.54
C ILE A 167 4.94 8.24 -4.86
N LEU A 168 4.02 7.28 -4.94
CA LEU A 168 3.13 7.14 -6.10
C LEU A 168 2.24 8.37 -6.28
N SER A 169 1.73 8.94 -5.19
CA SER A 169 1.00 10.21 -5.22
C SER A 169 1.82 11.34 -5.86
N TYR A 170 3.11 11.43 -5.55
CA TYR A 170 3.99 12.41 -6.18
C TYR A 170 4.21 12.14 -7.67
N ALA A 171 4.41 10.87 -8.05
CA ALA A 171 4.52 10.52 -9.46
C ALA A 171 3.24 10.86 -10.25
N ILE A 172 2.08 10.83 -9.61
CA ILE A 172 0.80 11.25 -10.21
C ILE A 172 0.64 12.78 -10.24
N SER A 173 1.21 13.52 -9.28
CA SER A 173 1.11 14.98 -9.25
C SER A 173 1.89 15.67 -10.37
N LEU A 174 2.93 15.01 -10.89
CA LEU A 174 3.70 15.53 -12.01
C LEU A 174 2.95 15.24 -13.31
N ASP A 175 2.76 16.25 -14.15
CA ASP A 175 2.19 16.07 -15.49
C ASP A 175 3.24 15.50 -16.48
N ASP A 176 3.91 14.42 -16.08
CA ASP A 176 4.96 13.75 -16.85
C ASP A 176 4.41 12.45 -17.46
N ASP A 177 4.73 12.22 -18.73
CA ASP A 177 4.42 10.96 -19.43
C ASP A 177 5.34 9.83 -18.99
N ASN A 178 6.54 10.16 -18.47
CA ASN A 178 7.51 9.19 -17.99
C ASN A 178 7.32 8.91 -16.48
N VAL A 179 6.34 8.07 -16.16
CA VAL A 179 6.06 7.66 -14.78
C VAL A 179 7.25 7.02 -14.04
N TRP A 180 8.18 6.40 -14.78
CA TRP A 180 9.40 5.83 -14.21
C TRP A 180 10.34 6.94 -13.70
N ARG A 181 10.50 8.02 -14.48
CA ARG A 181 11.29 9.21 -14.11
C ARG A 181 10.66 9.92 -12.91
N SER A 182 9.37 10.20 -12.98
CA SER A 182 8.64 10.83 -11.88
C SER A 182 8.73 10.03 -10.57
N SER A 183 8.70 8.69 -10.65
CA SER A 183 8.87 7.82 -9.48
C SER A 183 10.31 7.74 -8.98
N ARG A 184 11.30 7.82 -9.88
CA ARG A 184 12.72 7.96 -9.51
C ARG A 184 12.91 9.21 -8.66
N HIS A 185 12.41 10.36 -9.11
CA HIS A 185 12.46 11.61 -8.37
C HIS A 185 11.74 11.50 -7.01
N GLY A 186 10.54 10.92 -6.97
CA GLY A 186 9.82 10.72 -5.71
C GLY A 186 10.59 9.84 -4.70
N LEU A 187 11.29 8.81 -5.17
CA LEU A 187 12.14 7.97 -4.32
C LEU A 187 13.36 8.73 -3.78
N ILE A 188 13.98 9.58 -4.60
CA ILE A 188 15.11 10.43 -4.19
C ILE A 188 14.66 11.43 -3.12
N LEU A 189 13.53 12.12 -3.35
CA LEU A 189 12.95 13.06 -2.40
C LEU A 189 12.53 12.37 -1.09
N TYR A 190 12.01 11.14 -1.17
CA TYR A 190 11.77 10.33 0.03
C TYR A 190 13.07 10.07 0.79
N ALA A 191 14.14 9.67 0.11
CA ALA A 191 15.42 9.41 0.76
C ALA A 191 15.99 10.66 1.45
N GLN A 192 15.82 11.84 0.84
CA GLN A 192 16.21 13.13 1.42
C GLN A 192 15.35 13.50 2.65
N ALA A 193 14.04 13.23 2.61
CA ALA A 193 13.06 13.64 3.63
C ALA A 193 12.42 12.47 4.40
N TYR A 194 13.14 11.35 4.59
CA TYR A 194 12.52 10.09 5.02
C TYR A 194 11.92 10.13 6.43
N LYS A 195 12.54 10.87 7.37
CA LYS A 195 12.20 10.83 8.81
C LYS A 195 10.72 11.14 9.10
N PRO A 196 10.17 12.31 8.72
CA PRO A 196 8.77 12.65 9.00
C PRO A 196 7.78 11.67 8.37
N VAL A 197 8.08 11.19 7.16
CA VAL A 197 7.22 10.29 6.37
C VAL A 197 7.20 8.90 7.00
N LEU A 198 8.37 8.35 7.33
CA LEU A 198 8.52 7.07 7.99
C LEU A 198 7.87 7.06 9.39
N MET A 199 8.02 8.13 10.16
CA MET A 199 7.37 8.26 11.47
C MET A 199 5.85 8.34 11.35
N THR A 200 5.33 9.03 10.33
CA THR A 200 3.89 9.04 10.05
C THR A 200 3.39 7.66 9.66
N ALA A 201 4.08 6.99 8.73
CA ALA A 201 3.76 5.62 8.30
C ALA A 201 3.72 4.64 9.49
N LEU A 202 4.69 4.73 10.41
CA LEU A 202 4.72 3.92 11.63
C LEU A 202 3.53 4.21 12.55
N LYS A 203 3.21 5.50 12.80
CA LYS A 203 2.07 5.91 13.63
C LYS A 203 0.76 5.38 13.05
N VAL A 204 0.52 5.58 11.76
CA VAL A 204 -0.72 5.12 11.11
C VAL A 204 -0.77 3.59 11.02
N TRP A 205 0.37 2.90 10.94
CA TRP A 205 0.35 1.44 11.02
C TRP A 205 -0.06 0.94 12.41
N LEU A 206 0.48 1.54 13.47
CA LEU A 206 0.14 1.20 14.86
C LEU A 206 -1.32 1.52 15.20
N LEU A 207 -1.79 2.70 14.81
CA LEU A 207 -3.19 3.10 14.94
C LEU A 207 -4.13 2.15 14.18
N GLY A 208 -3.73 1.68 13.00
CA GLY A 208 -4.50 0.69 12.24
C GLY A 208 -4.57 -0.66 12.93
N ARG A 209 -3.49 -1.07 13.59
CA ARG A 209 -3.49 -2.29 14.41
C ARG A 209 -4.42 -2.15 15.62
N ALA A 210 -4.42 -0.99 16.29
CA ALA A 210 -5.36 -0.72 17.37
C ALA A 210 -6.81 -0.74 16.86
N PHE A 211 -7.10 -0.07 15.74
CA PHE A 211 -8.41 -0.07 15.10
C PHE A 211 -8.90 -1.48 14.74
N PHE A 212 -7.99 -2.33 14.24
CA PHE A 212 -8.29 -3.74 13.98
C PHE A 212 -8.68 -4.50 15.24
N ILE A 213 -7.93 -4.34 16.34
CA ILE A 213 -8.23 -4.98 17.64
C ILE A 213 -9.57 -4.50 18.17
N VAL A 214 -9.84 -3.20 18.14
CA VAL A 214 -11.15 -2.65 18.54
C VAL A 214 -12.26 -3.24 17.68
N SER A 215 -12.08 -3.32 16.36
CA SER A 215 -13.05 -3.93 15.45
C SER A 215 -13.28 -5.41 15.78
N LEU A 216 -12.23 -6.16 16.13
CA LEU A 216 -12.36 -7.55 16.55
C LEU A 216 -13.16 -7.71 17.83
N VAL A 217 -12.97 -6.83 18.82
CA VAL A 217 -13.74 -6.89 20.06
C VAL A 217 -15.19 -6.52 19.81
N VAL A 218 -15.45 -5.42 19.09
CA VAL A 218 -16.80 -4.93 18.80
C VAL A 218 -17.63 -5.94 17.99
N ILE A 219 -17.01 -6.62 17.01
CA ILE A 219 -17.69 -7.64 16.19
C ILE A 219 -17.70 -9.01 16.89
N GLY A 220 -16.58 -9.37 17.53
CA GLY A 220 -16.37 -10.69 18.09
C GLY A 220 -17.19 -10.96 19.34
N VAL A 221 -17.45 -9.96 20.19
CA VAL A 221 -18.29 -10.13 21.38
C VAL A 221 -19.71 -10.58 20.99
N PRO A 222 -20.45 -9.89 20.10
CA PRO A 222 -21.72 -10.40 19.58
C PRO A 222 -21.62 -11.79 18.95
N GLY A 223 -20.55 -12.07 18.22
CA GLY A 223 -20.30 -13.39 17.62
C GLY A 223 -20.18 -14.50 18.67
N VAL A 224 -19.42 -14.28 19.73
CA VAL A 224 -19.28 -15.23 20.84
C VAL A 224 -20.61 -15.42 21.57
N LEU A 225 -21.35 -14.34 21.84
CA LEU A 225 -22.67 -14.43 22.47
C LEU A 225 -23.65 -15.26 21.64
N PHE A 226 -23.61 -15.12 20.31
CA PHE A 226 -24.40 -15.94 19.40
C PHE A 226 -24.02 -17.43 19.52
N LEU A 227 -22.73 -17.76 19.63
CA LEU A 227 -22.28 -19.15 19.79
C LEU A 227 -22.64 -19.80 21.13
N LEU A 228 -23.00 -19.03 22.16
CA LEU A 228 -23.50 -19.59 23.43
C LEU A 228 -24.85 -20.29 23.27
N VAL A 229 -25.60 -19.97 22.22
CA VAL A 229 -26.94 -20.52 21.95
C VAL A 229 -26.90 -21.70 20.98
N PHE A 230 -25.80 -21.87 20.25
CA PHE A 230 -25.69 -22.87 19.18
C PHE A 230 -24.44 -23.73 19.34
N ASP A 231 -24.62 -25.02 19.63
CA ASP A 231 -23.52 -25.98 19.83
C ASP A 231 -23.19 -26.75 18.55
N ALA A 232 -22.57 -26.05 17.59
CA ALA A 232 -22.10 -26.66 16.35
C ALA A 232 -20.70 -26.15 15.99
N ILE A 233 -19.71 -27.04 15.93
CA ILE A 233 -18.30 -26.70 15.65
C ILE A 233 -18.13 -25.95 14.31
N TRP A 234 -18.91 -26.30 13.29
CA TRP A 234 -18.90 -25.61 12.00
C TRP A 234 -19.38 -24.15 12.11
N LEU A 235 -20.36 -23.88 12.97
CA LEU A 235 -20.86 -22.54 13.23
C LEU A 235 -19.83 -21.70 13.99
N GLN A 236 -19.12 -22.30 14.95
CA GLN A 236 -18.03 -21.64 15.68
C GLN A 236 -16.91 -21.20 14.73
N ILE A 237 -16.49 -22.09 13.82
CA ILE A 237 -15.48 -21.79 12.80
C ILE A 237 -15.99 -20.68 11.87
N ALA A 238 -17.24 -20.76 11.41
CA ALA A 238 -17.83 -19.77 10.51
C ALA A 238 -17.92 -18.37 11.16
N VAL A 239 -18.36 -18.28 12.41
CA VAL A 239 -18.45 -17.02 13.17
C VAL A 239 -17.07 -16.42 13.42
N LEU A 240 -16.07 -17.24 13.79
CA LEU A 240 -14.69 -16.78 13.95
C LEU A 240 -14.14 -16.25 12.62
N ALA A 241 -14.31 -16.99 11.52
CA ALA A 241 -13.88 -16.57 10.20
C ALA A 241 -14.57 -15.27 9.76
N ALA A 242 -15.90 -15.18 9.91
CA ALA A 242 -16.66 -13.99 9.58
C ALA A 242 -16.20 -12.77 10.40
N THR A 243 -15.94 -12.94 11.69
CA THR A 243 -15.43 -11.89 12.59
C THR A 243 -14.07 -11.36 12.10
N LEU A 244 -13.12 -12.26 11.81
CA LEU A 244 -11.80 -11.89 11.33
C LEU A 244 -11.86 -11.17 9.98
N ILE A 245 -12.68 -11.66 9.05
CA ILE A 245 -12.83 -11.08 7.72
C ILE A 245 -13.51 -9.70 7.83
N LEU A 246 -14.59 -9.56 8.61
CA LEU A 246 -15.33 -8.31 8.76
C LEU A 246 -14.48 -7.24 9.45
N ALA A 247 -13.74 -7.60 10.51
CA ALA A 247 -12.80 -6.67 11.15
C ALA A 247 -11.69 -6.23 10.17
N SER A 248 -11.18 -7.15 9.34
CA SER A 248 -10.19 -6.82 8.30
C SER A 248 -10.78 -5.90 7.22
N LEU A 249 -12.06 -6.08 6.88
CA LEU A 249 -12.76 -5.22 5.93
C LEU A 249 -12.92 -3.80 6.46
N LEU A 250 -13.26 -3.62 7.75
CA LEU A 250 -13.35 -2.29 8.35
C LEU A 250 -12.02 -1.54 8.28
N VAL A 251 -10.90 -2.23 8.54
CA VAL A 251 -9.56 -1.64 8.36
C VAL A 251 -9.37 -1.16 6.92
N ARG A 252 -9.64 -2.01 5.93
CA ARG A 252 -9.41 -1.70 4.50
C ARG A 252 -10.34 -0.63 3.94
N ALA A 253 -11.61 -0.66 4.33
CA ALA A 253 -12.63 0.23 3.80
C ALA A 253 -12.63 1.61 4.47
N VAL A 254 -12.32 1.67 5.78
CA VAL A 254 -12.47 2.89 6.58
C VAL A 254 -11.13 3.47 7.00
N TYR A 255 -10.27 2.64 7.58
CA TYR A 255 -9.03 3.11 8.21
C TYR A 255 -7.92 3.37 7.19
N GLU A 256 -7.69 2.47 6.25
CA GLU A 256 -6.62 2.59 5.24
C GLU A 256 -6.70 3.91 4.45
N PRO A 257 -7.89 4.36 3.95
CA PRO A 257 -8.02 5.66 3.31
C PRO A 257 -7.51 6.85 4.14
N PHE A 258 -7.78 6.84 5.44
CA PHE A 258 -7.28 7.84 6.38
C PHE A 258 -5.76 7.79 6.50
N ALA A 259 -5.19 6.60 6.70
CA ALA A 259 -3.76 6.38 6.84
C ALA A 259 -2.97 6.78 5.57
N THR A 260 -3.50 6.42 4.40
CA THR A 260 -2.97 6.81 3.09
C THR A 260 -2.97 8.33 2.95
N THR A 261 -4.10 8.98 3.21
CA THR A 261 -4.21 10.44 3.06
C THR A 261 -3.27 11.19 3.99
N TRP A 262 -3.15 10.77 5.25
CA TRP A 262 -2.21 11.39 6.18
C TRP A 262 -0.76 11.21 5.70
N THR A 263 -0.38 10.02 5.24
CA THR A 263 0.98 9.78 4.77
C THR A 263 1.31 10.57 3.50
N ILE A 264 0.36 10.66 2.55
CA ILE A 264 0.48 11.50 1.35
C ILE A 264 0.69 12.97 1.74
N VAL A 265 -0.16 13.52 2.61
CA VAL A 265 -0.05 14.91 3.06
C VAL A 265 1.28 15.17 3.74
N THR A 266 1.74 14.28 4.61
CA THR A 266 3.05 14.40 5.26
C THR A 266 4.18 14.37 4.24
N TYR A 267 4.12 13.47 3.26
CA TYR A 267 5.15 13.35 2.23
C TYR A 267 5.24 14.62 1.39
N HIS A 268 4.13 15.08 0.81
CA HIS A 268 4.10 16.31 0.01
C HIS A 268 4.60 17.52 0.79
N ARG A 269 4.24 17.65 2.08
CA ARG A 269 4.78 18.72 2.95
C ARG A 269 6.28 18.57 3.21
N ALA A 270 6.77 17.35 3.39
CA ALA A 270 8.17 17.11 3.71
C ALA A 270 9.11 17.38 2.52
N ILE A 271 8.60 17.33 1.29
CA ILE A 271 9.36 17.57 0.06
C ILE A 271 9.16 18.99 -0.51
N GLN A 272 8.35 19.83 0.14
CA GLN A 272 8.14 21.22 -0.29
C GLN A 272 9.46 21.99 -0.29
N GLY A 273 9.84 22.53 -1.45
CA GLY A 273 11.09 23.26 -1.63
C GLY A 273 12.36 22.40 -1.61
N VAL A 274 12.23 21.07 -1.65
CA VAL A 274 13.36 20.14 -1.73
C VAL A 274 13.60 19.78 -3.19
N GLU A 275 14.78 20.10 -3.69
CA GLU A 275 15.21 19.71 -5.04
C GLU A 275 15.81 18.30 -5.05
N VAL A 276 15.69 17.62 -6.19
CA VAL A 276 16.18 16.26 -6.38
C VAL A 276 17.71 16.27 -6.43
N ASP A 277 18.35 15.61 -5.46
CA ASP A 277 19.81 15.60 -5.31
C ASP A 277 20.45 14.37 -6.02
N PRO A 278 21.38 14.59 -6.98
CA PRO A 278 22.11 13.51 -7.67
C PRO A 278 22.89 12.60 -6.73
N VAL A 279 23.40 13.11 -5.60
CA VAL A 279 24.13 12.29 -4.62
C VAL A 279 23.21 11.22 -4.03
N TRP A 280 21.93 11.55 -3.80
CA TRP A 280 20.95 10.59 -3.31
C TRP A 280 20.52 9.59 -4.38
N ASP A 281 20.48 10.01 -5.65
CA ASP A 281 20.27 9.10 -6.77
C ASP A 281 21.35 8.00 -6.81
N GLU A 282 22.63 8.39 -6.75
CA GLU A 282 23.76 7.45 -6.72
C GLU A 282 23.71 6.52 -5.50
N ARG A 283 23.42 7.08 -4.32
CA ARG A 283 23.27 6.29 -3.09
C ARG A 283 22.17 5.25 -3.22
N LEU A 284 21.01 5.62 -3.76
CA LEU A 284 19.89 4.69 -3.96
C LEU A 284 20.24 3.61 -4.98
N GLN A 285 20.94 3.97 -6.07
CA GLN A 285 21.45 2.98 -7.02
C GLN A 285 22.43 2.01 -6.35
N SER A 286 23.30 2.47 -5.44
CA SER A 286 24.27 1.62 -4.76
C SER A 286 23.63 0.54 -3.87
N VAL A 287 22.45 0.81 -3.27
CA VAL A 287 21.81 -0.10 -2.30
C VAL A 287 20.63 -0.89 -2.86
N SER A 288 20.05 -0.47 -3.98
CA SER A 288 18.83 -1.07 -4.53
C SER A 288 18.94 -1.37 -6.02
N GLY A 289 19.03 -2.67 -6.35
CA GLY A 289 18.98 -3.11 -7.75
C GLY A 289 17.63 -2.80 -8.42
N GLU A 290 16.55 -2.71 -7.65
CA GLU A 290 15.24 -2.30 -8.18
C GLU A 290 15.21 -0.81 -8.53
N PHE A 291 15.97 0.02 -7.81
CA PHE A 291 16.15 1.43 -8.18
C PHE A 291 16.97 1.55 -9.46
N LYS A 292 18.04 0.76 -9.63
CA LYS A 292 18.78 0.71 -10.90
C LYS A 292 17.88 0.32 -12.09
N LYS A 293 17.01 -0.68 -11.90
CA LYS A 293 16.01 -1.06 -12.93
C LYS A 293 15.02 0.08 -13.21
N LEU A 294 14.61 0.83 -12.19
CA LEU A 294 13.74 2.00 -12.35
C LEU A 294 14.41 3.09 -13.21
N VAL A 295 15.66 3.41 -12.91
CA VAL A 295 16.48 4.37 -13.68
C VAL A 295 16.63 3.89 -15.13
N GLY A 296 16.91 2.59 -15.34
CA GLY A 296 16.99 2.00 -16.68
C GLY A 296 15.69 2.19 -17.48
N ARG A 297 14.53 1.86 -16.89
CA ARG A 297 13.22 2.05 -17.53
C ARG A 297 12.90 3.52 -17.81
N ALA A 298 13.31 4.42 -16.93
CA ALA A 298 13.14 5.86 -17.15
C ALA A 298 13.92 6.33 -18.38
N ARG A 299 15.16 5.86 -18.56
CA ARG A 299 16.01 6.18 -19.72
C ARG A 299 15.55 5.52 -21.01
N GLU A 300 15.04 4.29 -20.94
CA GLU A 300 14.47 3.57 -22.08
C GLU A 300 13.20 4.25 -22.62
N PHE A 301 12.38 4.82 -21.73
CA PHE A 301 11.13 5.48 -22.12
C PHE A 301 11.35 6.81 -22.84
N ASP A 302 12.28 7.64 -22.35
CA ASP A 302 12.66 8.90 -22.98
C ASP A 302 14.19 9.05 -22.91
N PRO A 303 14.90 8.88 -24.04
CA PRO A 303 16.36 8.95 -24.09
C PRO A 303 16.94 10.33 -23.78
N ARG A 304 16.11 11.38 -23.67
CA ARG A 304 16.57 12.70 -23.21
C ARG A 304 17.16 12.57 -21.81
N ARG A 305 18.29 13.24 -21.59
CA ARG A 305 18.97 13.23 -20.29
C ARG A 305 18.07 13.87 -19.23
N ASP A 306 17.92 13.15 -18.12
CA ASP A 306 17.25 13.64 -16.92
C ASP A 306 18.14 14.73 -16.29
N PRO A 307 17.60 15.89 -15.88
CA PRO A 307 18.39 16.94 -15.21
C PRO A 307 19.21 16.42 -14.02
N VAL A 308 18.73 15.38 -13.33
CA VAL A 308 19.47 14.72 -12.23
C VAL A 308 20.74 14.04 -12.73
N ASP A 309 20.71 13.44 -13.92
CA ASP A 309 21.88 12.82 -14.55
C ASP A 309 22.91 13.90 -14.97
N GLU A 310 22.43 15.07 -15.41
CA GLU A 310 23.30 16.19 -15.81
C GLU A 310 23.99 16.85 -14.61
N ALA A 311 23.22 17.09 -13.54
CA ALA A 311 23.75 17.64 -12.30
C ALA A 311 24.77 16.70 -11.63
N GLY A 312 24.54 15.37 -11.69
CA GLY A 312 25.52 14.38 -11.24
C GLY A 312 26.80 14.37 -12.06
N ALA A 313 26.70 14.48 -13.39
CA ALA A 313 27.86 14.55 -14.28
C ALA A 313 28.70 15.82 -14.04
N ALA A 314 28.05 16.97 -13.80
CA ALA A 314 28.73 18.22 -13.46
C ALA A 314 29.45 18.13 -12.10
N ALA A 315 28.83 17.52 -11.09
CA ALA A 315 29.45 17.31 -9.77
C ALA A 315 30.65 16.35 -9.82
N GLY A 316 30.57 15.29 -10.64
CA GLY A 316 31.66 14.33 -10.84
C GLY A 316 32.84 14.90 -11.66
N GLY A 317 32.55 15.74 -12.67
CA GLY A 317 33.57 16.39 -13.51
C GLY A 317 34.39 17.45 -12.77
N GLY A 318 33.78 18.16 -11.81
CA GLY A 318 34.48 19.16 -10.99
C GLY A 318 35.55 18.58 -10.06
N MET A 319 35.40 17.32 -9.61
CA MET A 319 36.43 16.66 -8.78
C MET A 319 37.63 16.13 -9.57
N ALA A 320 37.51 15.92 -10.88
CA ALA A 320 38.61 15.46 -11.73
C ALA A 320 39.51 16.60 -12.23
N GLY A 321 39.03 17.85 -12.24
CA GLY A 321 39.79 19.03 -12.69
C GLY A 321 40.65 19.71 -11.62
N GLY A 322 40.63 19.24 -10.37
CA GLY A 322 41.28 19.87 -9.22
C GLY A 322 42.64 19.30 -8.80
N GLN A 323 43.16 18.26 -9.47
CA GLN A 323 44.45 17.62 -9.12
C GLN A 323 45.60 17.95 -10.07
N SER A 324 45.56 19.10 -10.75
CA SER A 324 46.68 19.56 -11.56
C SER A 324 46.94 21.06 -11.36
N ARG A 325 47.45 21.42 -10.19
CA ARG A 325 48.38 22.55 -9.99
C ARG A 325 49.27 22.29 -8.79
#